data_AF-A0A2D4XNN3-F1
#
_entry.id   AF-A0A2D4XNN3-F1
#
_cell.length_a   1.000
_cell.length_b   1.000
_cell.length_c   1.000
_cell.angle_alpha   90.00
_cell.angle_beta   90.00
_cell.angle_gamma   90.00
#
_symmetry.space_group_name_H-M   'P 1'
#
loop_
_entity.id
_entity.type
_entity.pdbx_description
1 polymer ?
#
loop_
_entity_poly.entity_id
_entity_poly.type
_entity_poly.pdbx_seq_one_letter_code
_entity_poly.pdbx_strand_id
1 'polypeptide(L)'
;MERNPKSLLSDLINMVMADGKIKPSEIDFIQKLARRMEISDKELVDLFENPQPSRPVFNEVERITHFYKLILMMNVDNETHESEIVALKNFGLRMGIRPIVADQILKKMDESEEKMVPAEELLKIFKIYYN
;
A
#
# COMPACT_ATOMS: atom_id res chain seq x y z
N MET A 1 15.62 -15.30 0.90
CA MET A 1 14.85 -15.00 -0.32
C MET A 1 15.00 -13.53 -0.62
N GLU A 2 15.41 -13.17 -1.84
CA GLU A 2 15.68 -11.78 -2.21
C GLU A 2 14.41 -10.95 -2.08
N ARG A 3 14.54 -9.83 -1.37
CA ARG A 3 13.56 -8.74 -1.38
C ARG A 3 13.40 -8.32 -2.84
N ASN A 4 12.18 -8.31 -3.37
CA ASN A 4 11.90 -7.68 -4.67
C ASN A 4 11.25 -6.31 -4.43
N PRO A 5 12.05 -5.26 -4.20
CA PRO A 5 11.53 -3.93 -3.93
C PRO A 5 10.69 -3.39 -5.10
N LYS A 6 11.00 -3.81 -6.33
CA LYS A 6 10.31 -3.36 -7.54
C LYS A 6 8.88 -3.89 -7.64
N SER A 7 8.61 -5.13 -7.23
CA SER A 7 7.23 -5.65 -7.22
C SER A 7 6.37 -4.95 -6.18
N LEU A 8 6.92 -4.65 -4.99
CA LEU A 8 6.20 -3.90 -3.96
C LEU A 8 5.90 -2.47 -4.43
N LEU A 9 6.88 -1.81 -5.06
CA LEU A 9 6.68 -0.47 -5.62
C LEU A 9 5.65 -0.49 -6.77
N SER A 10 5.63 -1.56 -7.58
CA SER A 10 4.64 -1.75 -8.64
C SER A 10 3.22 -1.87 -8.11
N ASP A 11 3.01 -2.53 -6.96
CA ASP A 11 1.69 -2.60 -6.33
C ASP A 11 1.19 -1.19 -5.94
N LEU A 12 2.07 -0.32 -5.43
CA LEU A 12 1.74 1.07 -5.08
C LEU A 12 1.42 1.90 -6.32
N ILE A 13 2.22 1.78 -7.37
CA ILE A 13 2.00 2.43 -8.67
C ILE A 13 0.64 2.01 -9.26
N ASN A 14 0.36 0.71 -9.29
CA ASN A 14 -0.90 0.17 -9.78
C ASN A 14 -2.11 0.64 -8.97
N MET A 15 -1.94 0.90 -7.67
CA MET A 15 -3.01 1.40 -6.82
C MET A 15 -3.38 2.83 -7.18
N VAL A 16 -2.41 3.73 -7.35
CA VAL A 16 -2.70 5.14 -7.72
C VAL A 16 -3.04 5.33 -9.19
N MET A 17 -2.71 4.35 -10.02
CA MET A 17 -3.18 4.31 -11.41
C MET A 17 -4.61 3.80 -11.54
N ALA A 18 -5.22 3.26 -10.48
CA ALA A 18 -6.50 2.57 -10.56
C ALA A 18 -7.67 3.47 -10.98
N ASP A 19 -7.61 4.77 -10.65
CA ASP A 19 -8.63 5.76 -11.01
C ASP A 19 -8.29 6.57 -12.30
N GLY A 20 -7.10 6.32 -12.86
CA GLY A 20 -6.58 6.99 -14.05
C GLY A 20 -6.09 8.43 -13.83
N LYS A 21 -5.98 8.91 -12.59
CA LYS A 21 -5.56 10.28 -12.24
C LYS A 21 -4.52 10.29 -11.12
N ILE A 22 -3.26 10.36 -11.51
CA ILE A 22 -2.17 10.48 -10.53
C ILE A 22 -1.97 11.94 -10.12
N LYS A 23 -2.05 12.22 -8.83
CA LYS A 23 -1.83 13.55 -8.23
C LYS A 23 -0.35 13.79 -7.92
N PRO A 24 0.12 15.05 -7.87
CA PRO A 24 1.51 15.36 -7.57
C PRO A 24 2.02 14.83 -6.21
N SER A 25 1.14 14.81 -5.20
CA SER A 25 1.41 14.26 -3.86
C SER A 25 1.71 12.75 -3.91
N GLU A 26 1.00 12.03 -4.77
CA GLU A 26 1.19 10.60 -4.97
C GLU A 26 2.53 10.29 -5.64
N ILE A 27 2.87 11.05 -6.69
CA ILE A 27 4.17 10.92 -7.36
C ILE A 27 5.32 11.19 -6.38
N ASP A 28 5.23 12.26 -5.59
CA ASP A 28 6.26 12.61 -4.60
C ASP A 28 6.44 11.50 -3.55
N PHE A 29 5.34 10.89 -3.08
CA PHE A 29 5.42 9.77 -2.14
C PHE A 29 6.05 8.52 -2.76
N ILE A 30 5.65 8.14 -3.98
CA ILE A 30 6.22 7.01 -4.72
C ILE A 30 7.72 7.24 -4.96
N GLN A 31 8.12 8.45 -5.36
CA GLN A 31 9.53 8.82 -5.56
C GLN A 31 10.34 8.70 -4.26
N LYS A 32 9.81 9.20 -3.13
CA LYS A 32 10.44 9.06 -1.81
C LYS A 32 10.62 7.59 -1.42
N LEU A 33 9.63 6.74 -1.70
CA LEU A 33 9.74 5.30 -1.45
C LEU A 33 10.75 4.63 -2.37
N ALA A 34 10.74 4.92 -3.67
CA ALA A 34 11.70 4.39 -4.64
C ALA A 34 13.14 4.64 -4.17
N ARG A 35 13.45 5.88 -3.74
CA ARG A 35 14.76 6.25 -3.21
C ARG A 35 15.15 5.46 -1.96
N ARG A 36 14.22 5.26 -1.02
CA ARG A 36 14.44 4.43 0.18
C ARG A 36 14.67 2.95 -0.14
N MET A 37 14.15 2.51 -1.29
CA MET A 37 14.29 1.14 -1.78
C MET A 37 15.47 0.98 -2.74
N GLU A 38 16.30 2.02 -2.89
CA GLU A 38 17.45 2.05 -3.80
C GLU A 38 17.07 1.83 -5.27
N ILE A 39 15.84 2.21 -5.64
CA ILE A 39 15.35 2.21 -7.02
C ILE A 39 15.64 3.58 -7.62
N SER A 40 16.37 3.60 -8.73
CA SER A 40 16.72 4.84 -9.44
C SER A 40 15.50 5.48 -10.10
N ASP A 41 15.56 6.79 -10.38
CA ASP A 41 14.48 7.50 -11.08
C ASP A 41 14.19 6.88 -12.45
N LYS A 42 15.23 6.36 -13.14
CA LYS A 42 15.07 5.62 -14.41
C LYS A 42 14.25 4.34 -14.22
N GLU A 43 14.60 3.52 -13.23
CA GLU A 43 13.86 2.30 -12.94
C GLU A 43 12.43 2.61 -12.48
N LEU A 44 12.23 3.71 -11.75
CA LEU A 44 10.89 4.14 -11.36
C LEU A 44 10.03 4.46 -12.58
N VAL A 45 10.57 5.23 -13.54
CA VAL A 45 9.87 5.51 -14.81
C VAL A 45 9.55 4.20 -15.55
N ASP A 46 10.50 3.28 -15.64
CA ASP A 46 10.27 1.97 -16.26
C ASP A 46 9.15 1.18 -15.55
N LEU A 47 8.99 1.33 -14.23
CA LEU A 47 7.91 0.67 -13.47
C LEU A 47 6.53 1.29 -13.68
N PHE A 48 6.44 2.58 -14.03
CA PHE A 48 5.16 3.19 -14.43
C PHE A 48 4.68 2.67 -15.78
N GLU A 49 5.61 2.40 -16.71
CA GLU A 49 5.28 1.85 -18.02
C GLU A 49 5.12 0.32 -17.99
N ASN A 50 5.97 -0.36 -17.23
CA ASN A 50 6.11 -1.81 -17.18
C ASN A 50 6.10 -2.31 -15.71
N PRO A 51 4.96 -2.22 -15.01
CA PRO A 51 4.87 -2.65 -13.62
C PRO A 51 5.19 -4.12 -13.49
N GLN A 52 5.96 -4.47 -12.46
CA GLN A 52 6.25 -5.86 -12.14
C GLN A 52 4.99 -6.54 -11.57
N PRO A 53 4.78 -7.83 -11.87
CA PRO A 53 3.65 -8.55 -11.31
C PRO A 53 3.76 -8.58 -9.78
N SER A 54 2.61 -8.39 -9.12
CA SER A 54 2.50 -8.55 -7.68
C SER A 54 3.02 -9.93 -7.29
N ARG A 55 3.94 -9.98 -6.33
CA ARG A 55 4.51 -11.23 -5.83
C ARG A 55 3.97 -11.50 -4.44
N PRO A 56 3.66 -12.76 -4.10
CA PRO A 56 3.28 -13.12 -2.74
C PRO A 56 4.38 -12.67 -1.78
N VAL A 57 4.00 -11.85 -0.83
CA VAL A 57 4.88 -11.49 0.28
C VAL A 57 4.81 -12.65 1.27
N PHE A 58 5.92 -13.32 1.54
CA PHE A 58 5.85 -14.64 2.19
C PHE A 58 5.68 -14.55 3.70
N ASN A 59 6.35 -13.59 4.36
CA ASN A 59 6.25 -13.45 5.80
C ASN A 59 5.14 -12.47 6.18
N GLU A 60 4.43 -12.80 7.26
CA GLU A 60 3.25 -12.08 7.72
C GLU A 60 3.52 -10.60 8.01
N VAL A 61 4.61 -10.31 8.72
CA VAL A 61 5.03 -8.95 9.07
C VAL A 61 5.24 -8.10 7.82
N GLU A 62 5.84 -8.65 6.76
CA GLU A 62 6.04 -7.98 5.49
C GLU A 62 4.71 -7.75 4.77
N ARG A 63 3.77 -8.72 4.78
CA ARG A 63 2.45 -8.53 4.15
C ARG A 63 1.69 -7.39 4.80
N ILE A 64 1.72 -7.38 6.13
CA ILE A 64 1.14 -6.35 6.98
C ILE A 64 1.78 -4.99 6.71
N THR A 65 3.11 -4.95 6.68
CA THR A 65 3.88 -3.72 6.44
C THR A 65 3.63 -3.18 5.04
N HIS A 66 3.52 -4.05 4.03
CA HIS A 66 3.20 -3.65 2.66
C HIS A 66 1.76 -3.16 2.52
N PHE A 67 0.81 -3.87 3.12
CA PHE A 67 -0.59 -3.44 3.16
C PHE A 67 -0.74 -2.07 3.82
N TYR A 68 0.01 -1.81 4.89
CA TYR A 68 0.02 -0.49 5.53
C TYR A 68 0.60 0.62 4.62
N LYS A 69 1.60 0.32 3.79
CA LYS A 69 2.11 1.30 2.81
C LYS A 69 1.06 1.66 1.75
N LEU A 70 0.31 0.67 1.26
CA LEU A 70 -0.81 0.90 0.32
C LEU A 70 -1.87 1.80 0.95
N ILE A 71 -2.19 1.56 2.23
CA ILE A 71 -3.09 2.41 3.00
C ILE A 71 -2.60 3.87 3.10
N LEU A 72 -1.33 4.08 3.45
CA LEU A 72 -0.75 5.42 3.55
C LEU A 72 -0.74 6.13 2.20
N MET A 73 -0.46 5.38 1.13
CA MET A 73 -0.46 5.88 -0.24
C MET A 73 -1.84 6.41 -0.63
N MET A 74 -2.91 5.66 -0.32
CA MET A 74 -4.31 6.02 -0.59
C MET A 74 -4.78 7.26 0.18
N ASN A 75 -4.03 7.73 1.18
CA ASN A 75 -4.42 8.89 2.00
C ASN A 75 -3.46 10.07 1.86
N VAL A 76 -2.51 10.02 0.92
CA VAL A 76 -1.45 11.02 0.81
C VAL A 76 -1.97 12.44 0.54
N ASP A 77 -3.15 12.56 -0.05
CA ASP A 77 -3.83 13.79 -0.46
C ASP A 77 -5.12 14.06 0.33
N ASN A 78 -5.41 13.27 1.36
CA ASN A 78 -6.64 13.28 2.14
C ASN A 78 -7.94 13.04 1.34
N GLU A 79 -7.87 12.56 0.10
CA GLU A 79 -9.03 12.18 -0.71
C GLU A 79 -9.01 10.66 -0.89
N THR A 80 -10.10 9.97 -0.51
CA THR A 80 -10.19 8.52 -0.67
C THR A 80 -11.33 8.20 -1.61
N HIS A 81 -11.03 7.64 -2.77
CA HIS A 81 -12.01 7.23 -3.75
C HIS A 81 -12.43 5.76 -3.56
N GLU A 82 -13.68 5.44 -3.88
CA GLU A 82 -14.21 4.07 -3.74
C GLU A 82 -13.41 3.05 -4.59
N SER A 83 -12.95 3.45 -5.78
CA SER A 83 -12.08 2.66 -6.64
C SER A 83 -10.77 2.26 -5.97
N GLU A 84 -10.19 3.15 -5.17
CA GLU A 84 -8.94 2.89 -4.45
C GLU A 84 -9.18 1.96 -3.26
N ILE A 85 -10.30 2.10 -2.55
CA ILE A 85 -10.71 1.18 -1.49
C ILE A 85 -10.87 -0.24 -2.06
N VAL A 86 -11.52 -0.37 -3.22
CA VAL A 86 -11.68 -1.66 -3.90
C VAL A 86 -10.33 -2.22 -4.34
N ALA A 87 -9.46 -1.39 -4.92
CA ALA A 87 -8.10 -1.79 -5.31
C ALA A 87 -7.29 -2.28 -4.10
N LEU A 88 -7.29 -1.52 -3.00
CA LEU A 88 -6.61 -1.85 -1.75
C LEU A 88 -7.09 -3.19 -1.17
N LYS A 89 -8.41 -3.42 -1.13
CA LYS A 89 -8.97 -4.70 -0.66
C LYS A 89 -8.55 -5.87 -1.55
N ASN A 90 -8.52 -5.67 -2.86
CA ASN A 90 -8.05 -6.69 -3.81
C ASN A 90 -6.56 -7.01 -3.63
N PHE A 91 -5.72 -6.00 -3.41
CA PHE A 91 -4.31 -6.20 -3.07
C PHE A 91 -4.17 -6.96 -1.75
N GLY A 92 -4.90 -6.54 -0.71
CA GLY A 92 -4.96 -7.22 0.58
C GLY A 92 -5.29 -8.70 0.42
N LEU A 93 -6.35 -9.03 -0.32
CA LEU A 93 -6.77 -10.40 -0.57
C LEU A 93 -5.69 -11.23 -1.28
N ARG A 94 -5.03 -10.67 -2.31
CA ARG A 94 -3.93 -11.34 -3.04
C ARG A 94 -2.70 -11.59 -2.16
N MET A 95 -2.48 -10.73 -1.17
CA MET A 95 -1.46 -10.92 -0.13
C MET A 95 -1.95 -11.83 1.01
N GLY A 96 -3.17 -12.38 0.99
CA GLY A 96 -3.67 -13.17 2.11
C GLY A 96 -3.91 -12.35 3.38
N ILE A 97 -4.14 -11.03 3.25
CA ILE A 97 -4.74 -10.22 4.30
C ILE A 97 -6.22 -10.59 4.35
N ARG A 98 -6.68 -11.02 5.53
CA ARG A 98 -8.10 -11.32 5.76
C ARG A 98 -8.94 -10.07 5.50
N PRO A 99 -10.07 -10.15 4.76
CA PRO A 99 -10.92 -8.99 4.48
C PRO A 99 -11.35 -8.21 5.74
N ILE A 100 -11.66 -8.93 6.82
CA ILE A 100 -12.04 -8.31 8.11
C ILE A 100 -10.95 -7.42 8.69
N VAL A 101 -9.66 -7.75 8.45
CA VAL A 101 -8.53 -6.93 8.91
C VAL A 101 -8.44 -5.66 8.08
N ALA A 102 -8.60 -5.76 6.76
CA ALA A 102 -8.64 -4.59 5.88
C ALA A 102 -9.79 -3.64 6.26
N ASP A 103 -10.99 -4.19 6.51
CA ASP A 103 -12.17 -3.42 6.91
C ASP A 103 -11.98 -2.71 8.26
N GLN A 104 -11.37 -3.38 9.24
CA GLN A 104 -11.09 -2.76 10.54
C GLN A 104 -10.09 -1.61 10.45
N ILE A 105 -9.06 -1.77 9.63
CA ILE A 105 -8.06 -0.71 9.45
C ILE A 105 -8.71 0.48 8.75
N LEU A 106 -9.43 0.25 7.65
CA LEU A 106 -10.18 1.29 6.94
C LEU A 106 -11.16 2.03 7.86
N LYS A 107 -11.90 1.31 8.70
CA LYS A 107 -12.81 1.90 9.67
C LYS A 107 -12.08 2.81 10.67
N LYS A 108 -10.96 2.34 11.23
CA LYS A 108 -10.16 3.16 12.18
C LYS A 108 -9.55 4.40 11.51
N MET A 109 -9.27 4.34 10.21
CA MET A 109 -8.77 5.50 9.47
C MET A 109 -9.86 6.55 9.29
N ASP A 110 -11.07 6.12 8.95
CA ASP A 110 -12.23 7.01 8.78
C ASP A 110 -12.62 7.70 10.10
N GLU A 111 -12.42 7.00 11.23
CA GLU A 111 -12.61 7.54 12.58
C GLU A 111 -11.48 8.48 13.05
N SER A 112 -10.34 8.54 12.34
CA SER A 112 -9.18 9.36 12.70
C SER A 112 -9.24 10.73 12.04
N GLU A 113 -9.11 11.80 12.84
CA GLU A 113 -9.10 13.19 12.32
C GLU A 113 -7.96 13.45 11.31
N GLU A 114 -6.83 12.76 11.48
CA GLU A 114 -5.67 12.88 10.58
C GLU A 114 -5.67 11.83 9.45
N LYS A 115 -6.73 11.02 9.33
CA LYS A 115 -6.80 9.84 8.43
C LYS A 115 -5.60 8.90 8.54
N MET A 116 -4.90 8.95 9.67
CA MET A 116 -3.76 8.10 9.99
C MET A 116 -4.13 7.18 11.14
N VAL A 117 -3.78 5.90 11.01
CA VAL A 117 -3.88 4.94 12.13
C VAL A 117 -2.51 4.86 12.79
N PRO A 118 -2.40 5.16 14.10
CA PRO A 118 -1.16 4.99 14.81
C PRO A 118 -0.61 3.57 14.69
N ALA A 119 0.71 3.44 14.59
CA ALA A 119 1.37 2.13 14.46
C ALA A 119 0.95 1.13 15.55
N GLU A 120 0.72 1.61 16.79
CA GLU A 120 0.26 0.77 17.90
C GLU A 120 -1.14 0.18 17.67
N GLU A 121 -2.07 0.95 17.11
CA GLU A 121 -3.43 0.51 16.81
C GLU A 121 -3.45 -0.52 15.68
N LEU A 122 -2.60 -0.33 14.67
CA LEU A 122 -2.37 -1.33 13.63
C LEU A 122 -1.84 -2.62 14.21
N LEU A 123 -0.80 -2.55 15.04
CA LEU A 123 -0.22 -3.72 15.70
C LEU A 123 -1.25 -4.46 16.56
N LYS A 124 -2.18 -3.76 17.23
CA LYS A 124 -3.29 -4.39 17.97
C LYS A 124 -4.20 -5.19 17.04
N ILE A 125 -4.64 -4.61 15.92
CA ILE A 125 -5.46 -5.31 14.92
C ILE A 125 -4.72 -6.57 14.44
N PHE A 126 -3.46 -6.42 14.05
CA PHE A 126 -2.70 -7.56 13.51
C PHE A 126 -2.52 -8.68 14.54
N LYS A 127 -2.19 -8.35 15.80
CA LYS A 127 -2.09 -9.33 16.89
C LYS A 127 -3.36 -10.15 17.12
N ILE A 128 -4.55 -9.62 16.82
CA ILE A 128 -5.81 -10.35 17.02
C ILE A 128 -5.99 -11.48 15.99
N TYR A 129 -5.53 -11.28 14.75
CA TYR A 129 -5.86 -12.16 13.63
C TYR A 129 -4.71 -13.06 13.16
N TYR A 130 -3.51 -12.80 13.67
CA TYR A 130 -2.28 -13.37 13.17
C TYR A 130 -1.32 -13.87 14.27
N ASN A 131 -1.75 -13.85 15.53
CA ASN A 131 -1.06 -14.55 16.63
C ASN A 131 -1.48 -16.01 16.72
#